data_AF-A0A316WMB1-F1
#
_entry.id   AF-A0A316WMB1-F1
#
_cell.length_a   1.000
_cell.length_b   1.000
_cell.length_c   1.000
_cell.angle_alpha   90.00
_cell.angle_beta   90.00
_cell.angle_gamma   90.00
#
_symmetry.space_group_name_H-M   'P 1'
#
loop_
_entity.id
_entity.type
_entity.pdbx_description
1 polymer ?
#
loop_
_entity_poly.entity_id
_entity_poly.type
_entity_poly.pdbx_seq_one_letter_code
_entity_poly.pdbx_strand_id
1 'polypeptide(L)'
;MEKQELLNKKISRAEELRPIILKGFKTEQELEQYHSENAHLYEEYRKLSQEIRTLKLELMTPEEKLEYYRQKELAKEKYKKSDLS
;
A
#
# COMPACT_ATOMS: atom_id res chain seq x y z
N MET A 1 -18.25 -13.77 6.54
CA MET A 1 -16.86 -13.41 6.92
C MET A 1 -16.92 -12.00 7.44
N GLU A 2 -16.45 -11.77 8.67
CA GLU A 2 -16.46 -10.43 9.27
C GLU A 2 -15.43 -9.53 8.57
N LYS A 3 -15.71 -8.22 8.43
CA LYS A 3 -14.80 -7.29 7.72
C LYS A 3 -13.39 -7.29 8.31
N GLN A 4 -13.27 -7.46 9.63
CA GLN A 4 -11.99 -7.57 10.33
C GLN A 4 -11.21 -8.84 9.94
N GLU A 5 -11.91 -9.97 9.80
CA GLU A 5 -11.30 -11.23 9.37
C GLU A 5 -10.80 -11.15 7.93
N LEU A 6 -11.58 -10.51 7.04
CA LEU A 6 -11.16 -10.25 5.66
C LEU A 6 -9.94 -9.32 5.59
N LEU A 7 -9.92 -8.27 6.41
CA LEU A 7 -8.77 -7.37 6.52
C LEU A 7 -7.50 -8.14 6.94
N ASN A 8 -7.61 -8.97 7.97
CA ASN A 8 -6.47 -9.76 8.46
C ASN A 8 -5.93 -10.71 7.38
N LYS A 9 -6.82 -11.41 6.65
CA LYS A 9 -6.41 -12.29 5.52
C LYS A 9 -5.66 -11.54 4.44
N LYS A 10 -6.14 -10.34 4.07
CA LYS A 10 -5.48 -9.52 3.04
C LYS A 10 -4.12 -9.00 3.52
N ILE A 11 -4.01 -8.61 4.79
CA ILE A 11 -2.73 -8.22 5.40
C ILE A 11 -1.74 -9.37 5.36
N SER A 12 -2.13 -10.58 5.80
CA SER A 12 -1.26 -11.75 5.77
C SER A 12 -0.76 -12.06 4.36
N ARG A 13 -1.65 -12.01 3.35
CA ARG A 13 -1.23 -12.20 1.96
C ARG A 13 -0.27 -11.12 1.47
N ALA A 14 -0.49 -9.86 1.83
CA ALA A 14 0.43 -8.78 1.48
C ALA A 14 1.81 -8.96 2.16
N GLU A 15 1.85 -9.47 3.40
CA GLU A 15 3.10 -9.77 4.11
C GLU A 15 3.88 -10.90 3.44
N GLU A 16 3.21 -11.94 2.94
CA GLU A 16 3.85 -13.01 2.15
C GLU A 16 4.49 -12.48 0.86
N LEU A 17 3.82 -11.54 0.19
CA LEU A 17 4.31 -10.95 -1.06
C LEU A 17 5.40 -9.90 -0.83
N ARG A 18 5.41 -9.24 0.32
CA ARG A 18 6.35 -8.13 0.62
C ARG A 18 7.83 -8.45 0.33
N PRO A 19 8.43 -9.58 0.75
CA PRO A 19 9.84 -9.87 0.44
C PRO A 19 10.11 -10.10 -1.05
N ILE A 20 9.09 -10.53 -1.81
CA ILE A 20 9.16 -10.69 -3.27
C ILE A 20 9.16 -9.31 -3.92
N ILE A 21 8.20 -8.47 -3.55
CA ILE A 21 8.01 -7.14 -4.14
C ILE A 21 9.15 -6.18 -3.80
N LEU A 22 9.67 -6.23 -2.57
CA LEU A 22 10.73 -5.34 -2.08
C LEU A 22 12.13 -5.91 -2.31
N LYS A 23 12.27 -6.95 -3.12
CA LYS A 23 13.57 -7.52 -3.44
C LYS A 23 14.43 -6.48 -4.18
N GLY A 24 15.64 -6.26 -3.67
CA GLY A 24 16.64 -5.40 -4.32
C GLY A 24 17.49 -6.17 -5.32
N PHE A 25 17.94 -5.48 -6.36
CA PHE A 25 18.78 -6.03 -7.43
C PHE A 25 20.02 -5.16 -7.61
N LYS A 26 21.12 -5.77 -8.10
CA LYS A 26 22.39 -5.06 -8.31
C LYS A 26 22.41 -4.34 -9.65
N THR A 27 21.66 -4.84 -10.62
CA THR A 27 21.59 -4.28 -11.96
C THR A 27 20.14 -4.00 -12.36
N GLU A 28 19.99 -3.04 -13.27
CA GLU A 28 18.69 -2.70 -13.86
C GLU A 28 18.12 -3.87 -14.68
N GLN A 29 18.98 -4.63 -15.37
CA GLN A 29 18.57 -5.79 -16.15
C GLN A 29 17.96 -6.91 -15.28
N GLU A 30 18.57 -7.21 -14.13
CA GLU A 30 18.01 -8.18 -13.17
C GLU A 30 16.67 -7.69 -12.62
N LEU A 31 16.54 -6.39 -12.36
CA LEU A 31 15.31 -5.76 -11.88
C LEU A 31 14.19 -5.87 -12.92
N GLU A 32 14.46 -5.52 -14.18
CA GLU A 32 13.49 -5.59 -15.28
C GLU A 32 13.03 -7.03 -15.53
N GLN A 33 13.96 -7.98 -15.61
CA GLN A 33 13.62 -9.39 -15.78
C GLN A 33 12.74 -9.89 -14.63
N TYR A 34 13.12 -9.57 -13.39
CA TYR A 34 12.36 -9.96 -12.22
C TYR A 34 10.96 -9.34 -12.20
N HIS A 35 10.84 -8.05 -12.55
CA HIS A 35 9.55 -7.40 -12.67
C HIS A 35 8.67 -8.05 -13.73
N SER A 36 9.22 -8.39 -14.90
CA SER A 36 8.48 -9.06 -15.95
C SER A 36 7.97 -10.44 -15.51
N GLU A 37 8.84 -11.23 -14.87
CA GLU A 37 8.50 -12.57 -14.37
C GLU A 37 7.45 -12.53 -13.25
N ASN A 38 7.47 -11.49 -12.41
CA ASN A 38 6.63 -11.38 -11.22
C ASN A 38 5.53 -10.33 -11.36
N ALA A 39 5.25 -9.82 -12.56
CA ALA A 39 4.31 -8.71 -12.80
C ALA A 39 2.94 -8.93 -12.15
N HIS A 40 2.44 -10.17 -12.20
CA HIS A 40 1.19 -10.58 -11.57
C HIS A 40 1.21 -10.43 -10.03
N LEU A 41 2.33 -10.71 -9.37
CA LEU A 41 2.50 -10.54 -7.93
C LEU A 41 2.57 -9.05 -7.55
N TYR A 42 3.22 -8.23 -8.37
CA TYR A 42 3.21 -6.76 -8.19
C TYR A 42 1.79 -6.21 -8.30
N GLU A 43 1.02 -6.68 -9.29
CA GLU A 43 -0.38 -6.29 -9.46
C GLU A 43 -1.24 -6.76 -8.27
N GLU A 44 -1.05 -8.00 -7.82
CA GLU A 44 -1.73 -8.55 -6.64
C GLU A 44 -1.44 -7.71 -5.40
N TYR A 45 -0.17 -7.43 -5.12
CA TYR A 45 0.26 -6.63 -3.98
C TYR A 45 -0.31 -5.20 -4.02
N ARG A 46 -0.35 -4.59 -5.21
CA ARG A 46 -0.96 -3.28 -5.43
C ARG A 46 -2.46 -3.30 -5.12
N LYS A 47 -3.19 -4.31 -5.61
CA LYS A 47 -4.62 -4.49 -5.33
C LYS A 47 -4.86 -4.70 -3.84
N LEU A 48 -4.11 -5.60 -3.21
CA LEU A 48 -4.19 -5.86 -1.77
C LEU A 48 -3.97 -4.58 -0.95
N SER A 49 -2.98 -3.77 -1.32
CA SER A 49 -2.71 -2.50 -0.64
C SER A 49 -3.90 -1.52 -0.72
N GLN A 50 -4.58 -1.45 -1.86
CA GLN A 50 -5.79 -0.63 -2.03
C GLN A 50 -6.98 -1.16 -1.23
N GLU A 51 -7.20 -2.47 -1.26
CA GLU A 51 -8.28 -3.13 -0.55
C GLU A 51 -8.10 -3.03 0.98
N ILE A 52 -6.88 -3.25 1.49
CA ILE A 52 -6.54 -3.09 2.91
C ILE A 52 -6.83 -1.66 3.36
N ARG A 53 -6.41 -0.65 2.57
CA ARG A 53 -6.69 0.75 2.88
C ARG A 53 -8.19 1.03 2.94
N THR A 54 -8.94 0.50 1.99
CA THR A 54 -10.39 0.69 1.90
C THR A 54 -11.08 0.07 3.12
N LEU A 55 -10.77 -1.19 3.43
CA LEU A 55 -11.32 -1.89 4.60
C LEU A 55 -10.97 -1.19 5.92
N LYS A 56 -9.74 -0.69 6.07
CA LYS A 56 -9.36 0.11 7.24
C LYS A 56 -10.24 1.36 7.37
N LEU A 57 -10.50 2.08 6.28
CA LEU A 57 -11.36 3.27 6.30
C LEU A 57 -12.84 2.97 6.54
N GLU A 58 -13.30 1.77 6.21
CA GLU A 58 -14.67 1.32 6.52
C GLU A 58 -14.84 0.89 7.97
N LEU A 59 -13.76 0.42 8.60
CA LEU A 59 -13.75 -0.02 10.00
C LEU A 59 -13.48 1.12 10.99
N MET A 60 -12.93 2.23 10.51
CA MET A 60 -12.70 3.44 11.31
C MET A 60 -14.01 4.06 11.79
N THR A 61 -13.97 4.67 12.98
CA THR A 61 -15.05 5.56 13.43
C THR A 61 -15.08 6.86 12.60
N PRO A 62 -16.19 7.62 12.62
CA PRO A 62 -16.25 8.92 11.96
C PRO A 62 -15.13 9.88 12.39
N GLU A 63 -14.76 9.89 13.68
CA GLU A 63 -13.71 10.74 14.23
C GLU A 63 -12.33 10.32 13.71
N GLU A 64 -12.02 9.03 13.71
CA GLU A 64 -10.77 8.49 13.18
C GLU A 64 -10.62 8.79 11.69
N LYS A 65 -11.72 8.66 10.94
CA LYS A 65 -11.76 8.94 9.50
C LYS A 65 -11.56 10.42 9.21
N LEU A 66 -12.12 11.31 10.02
CA LEU A 66 -11.90 12.75 9.93
C LEU A 66 -10.42 13.09 10.14
N GLU A 67 -9.82 12.52 11.19
CA GLU A 67 -8.40 12.75 11.50
C GLU A 67 -7.48 12.21 10.40
N TYR A 68 -7.79 11.03 9.85
CA TYR A 68 -7.09 10.47 8.70
C TYR A 68 -7.06 11.44 7.51
N TYR A 69 -8.20 12.05 7.17
CA TYR A 69 -8.26 13.01 6.06
C TYR A 69 -7.51 14.31 6.38
N ARG A 70 -7.57 14.81 7.63
CA ARG A 70 -6.79 15.98 8.05
C ARG A 70 -5.29 15.74 7.88
N GLN A 71 -4.78 14.61 8.36
CA GLN A 71 -3.37 14.26 8.22
C GLN A 71 -2.95 14.13 6.74
N LYS A 72 -3.84 13.60 5.89
CA LYS A 72 -3.61 13.49 4.46
C LYS A 72 -3.49 14.86 3.78
N GLU A 73 -4.31 15.84 4.15
CA GLU A 73 -4.21 17.20 3.62
C GLU A 73 -2.95 17.91 4.12
N LEU A 74 -2.64 17.81 5.42
CA LEU A 74 -1.40 18.36 5.99
C LEU A 74 -0.15 17.83 5.29
N ALA A 75 -0.11 16.54 4.97
CA ALA A 75 0.99 15.94 4.22
C ALA A 75 1.12 16.57 2.82
N LYS A 76 0.01 16.74 2.08
CA LYS A 76 0.04 17.39 0.76
C LYS A 76 0.56 18.82 0.82
N GLU A 77 0.17 19.58 1.84
CA GLU A 77 0.65 20.95 2.02
C GLU A 77 2.15 21.02 2.29
N LYS A 78 2.70 20.06 3.04
CA LYS A 78 4.15 19.96 3.26
C LYS A 78 4.92 19.74 1.96
N TYR A 79 4.48 18.77 1.13
CA TYR A 79 5.13 18.50 -0.16
C TYR A 79 5.04 19.68 -1.13
N LYS A 80 3.89 20.37 -1.21
CA LYS A 80 3.74 21.58 -2.03
C LYS A 80 4.70 22.71 -1.63
N LYS A 81 5.02 22.84 -0.34
CA LYS A 81 5.98 23.84 0.16
C LYS A 81 7.43 23.43 -0.10
N SER A 82 7.72 22.13 -0.10
CA SER A 82 9.04 21.59 -0.42
C SER A 82 9.43 21.73 -1.89
N ASP A 83 8.46 21.70 -2.83
CA ASP A 83 8.73 21.93 -4.26
C ASP A 83 8.92 23.42 -4.63
N LEU A 84 8.71 24.34 -3.68
CA LEU A 84 8.81 25.80 -3.86
C LEU A 84 10.04 26.41 -3.15
N SER A 85 10.96 25.59 -2.64
CA SER A 85 12.24 26.00 -2.01
C SER A 85 13.42 25.42 -2.77
#